data_AF-A0A7V4A0N3-F1
#
_entry.id   AF-A0A7V4A0N3-F1
#
_cell.length_a   1.000
_cell.length_b   1.000
_cell.length_c   1.000
_cell.angle_alpha   90.00
_cell.angle_beta   90.00
_cell.angle_gamma   90.00
#
_symmetry.space_group_name_H-M   'P 1'
#
loop_
_entity.id
_entity.type
_entity.pdbx_description
1 polymer ?
#
loop_
_entity_poly.entity_id
_entity_poly.type
_entity_poly.pdbx_seq_one_letter_code
_entity_poly.pdbx_strand_id
1 'polypeptide(L)'
;MARRFLALDFREYEGDAVKEARFFGVLPLYRGGGLATPELRHERYLWGQVFVLSRQGRKQFFRFAHYTPSSQAARNALFRYAFYEVLKSRGYRLKGRIGEVLVFAAPEGGNVFLAAKWGGYTPAGVRRVFASVSSYVYQAGGRFWFTPAKGRRYGKFLKANPVAEVIPVELVEEAEGLSEALARGEAPSLVVQETR
;
A
#
# COMPACT_ATOMS: atom_id res chain seq x y z
N MET A 1 -11.53 21.26 11.30
CA MET A 1 -12.24 20.60 10.17
C MET A 1 -11.57 19.26 9.90
N ALA A 2 -12.09 18.16 10.46
CA ALA A 2 -11.48 16.84 10.30
C ALA A 2 -11.63 16.39 8.85
N ARG A 3 -10.51 16.18 8.12
CA ARG A 3 -10.54 15.48 6.84
C ARG A 3 -11.17 14.12 7.12
N ARG A 4 -12.41 13.90 6.68
CA ARG A 4 -12.99 12.55 6.60
C ARG A 4 -12.06 11.75 5.69
N PHE A 5 -11.21 10.92 6.30
CA PHE A 5 -10.37 10.00 5.55
C PHE A 5 -11.32 9.05 4.80
N LEU A 6 -11.14 8.93 3.49
CA LEU A 6 -11.82 7.93 2.68
C LEU A 6 -11.32 6.55 3.14
N ALA A 7 -12.00 5.99 4.13
CA ALA A 7 -11.88 4.58 4.45
C ALA A 7 -12.50 3.80 3.29
N LEU A 8 -11.73 2.92 2.66
CA LEU A 8 -12.21 2.04 1.59
C LEU A 8 -12.23 0.60 2.10
N ASP A 9 -13.32 -0.12 1.89
CA ASP A 9 -13.42 -1.57 2.13
C ASP A 9 -12.88 -2.31 0.90
N PHE A 10 -11.85 -3.14 1.06
CA PHE A 10 -11.21 -3.81 -0.06
C PHE A 10 -12.14 -4.78 -0.79
N ARG A 11 -13.16 -5.33 -0.12
CA ARG A 11 -14.13 -6.26 -0.72
C ARG A 11 -14.91 -5.64 -1.89
N GLU A 12 -15.08 -4.33 -1.90
CA GLU A 12 -15.74 -3.62 -3.01
C GLU A 12 -14.89 -3.54 -4.27
N TYR A 13 -13.57 -3.76 -4.13
CA TYR A 13 -12.56 -3.56 -5.18
C TYR A 13 -11.90 -4.87 -5.63
N GLU A 14 -11.90 -5.90 -4.80
CA GLU A 14 -11.27 -7.19 -5.10
C GLU A 14 -11.81 -7.84 -6.39
N GLY A 15 -10.91 -8.28 -7.26
CA GLY A 15 -11.25 -9.02 -8.48
C GLY A 15 -11.57 -8.13 -9.70
N ASP A 16 -11.54 -6.81 -9.56
CA ASP A 16 -11.73 -5.86 -10.65
C ASP A 16 -10.48 -4.96 -10.78
N ALA A 17 -9.77 -5.05 -11.90
CA ALA A 17 -8.52 -4.32 -12.12
C ALA A 17 -8.68 -2.78 -12.04
N VAL A 18 -9.80 -2.23 -12.52
CA VAL A 18 -10.07 -0.79 -12.49
C VAL A 18 -10.30 -0.34 -11.06
N LYS A 19 -11.07 -1.11 -10.30
CA LYS A 19 -11.30 -0.85 -8.88
C LYS A 19 -10.03 -1.05 -8.05
N GLU A 20 -9.26 -2.11 -8.27
CA GLU A 20 -7.97 -2.31 -7.59
C GLU A 20 -7.01 -1.15 -7.87
N ALA A 21 -6.95 -0.64 -9.11
CA ALA A 21 -6.18 0.56 -9.45
C ALA A 21 -6.68 1.81 -8.69
N ARG A 22 -7.99 1.94 -8.46
CA ARG A 22 -8.55 2.99 -7.58
C ARG A 22 -8.12 2.81 -6.12
N PHE A 23 -8.13 1.57 -5.65
CA PHE A 23 -7.82 1.21 -4.28
C PHE A 23 -6.34 1.40 -3.96
N PHE A 24 -5.41 0.93 -4.79
CA PHE A 24 -3.98 1.11 -4.53
C PHE A 24 -3.45 2.45 -5.05
N GLY A 25 -4.08 3.00 -6.09
CA GLY A 25 -3.64 4.18 -6.83
C GLY A 25 -2.84 3.86 -8.09
N VAL A 26 -2.32 2.62 -8.17
CA VAL A 26 -1.67 2.02 -9.33
C VAL A 26 -2.01 0.53 -9.35
N LEU A 27 -1.72 -0.15 -10.46
CA LEU A 27 -1.81 -1.60 -10.58
C LEU A 27 -0.58 -2.12 -11.34
N PRO A 28 0.04 -3.26 -10.95
CA PRO A 28 1.13 -3.85 -11.71
C PRO A 28 0.68 -4.28 -13.11
N LEU A 29 1.60 -4.30 -14.09
CA LEU A 29 1.26 -4.62 -15.47
C LEU A 29 0.63 -6.01 -15.65
N TYR A 30 1.11 -7.03 -14.95
CA TYR A 30 0.59 -8.39 -15.06
C TYR A 30 -0.88 -8.51 -14.60
N ARG A 31 -1.35 -7.64 -13.69
CA ARG A 31 -2.73 -7.62 -13.19
C ARG A 31 -3.71 -6.95 -14.15
N GLY A 32 -3.23 -6.11 -15.07
CA GLY A 32 -4.05 -5.45 -16.08
C GLY A 32 -4.54 -6.36 -17.22
N GLY A 33 -4.33 -7.68 -17.13
CA GLY A 33 -4.88 -8.66 -18.08
C GLY A 33 -4.31 -8.59 -19.50
N GLY A 34 -3.14 -7.95 -19.71
CA GLY A 34 -2.49 -7.86 -21.02
C GLY A 34 -3.19 -6.95 -22.04
N LEU A 35 -4.36 -6.37 -21.73
CA LEU A 35 -5.11 -5.47 -22.60
C LEU A 35 -5.43 -4.17 -21.87
N ALA A 36 -5.00 -3.05 -22.46
CA ALA A 36 -5.41 -1.73 -21.99
C ALA A 36 -6.94 -1.61 -22.11
N THR A 37 -7.64 -1.59 -20.98
CA THR A 37 -9.03 -1.14 -20.96
C THR A 37 -9.06 0.38 -21.16
N PRO A 38 -10.13 0.96 -21.71
CA PRO A 38 -10.28 2.42 -21.79
C PRO A 38 -10.13 3.12 -20.42
N GLU A 39 -10.39 2.40 -19.33
CA GLU A 39 -10.34 2.85 -17.94
C GLU A 39 -8.93 2.81 -17.33
N LEU A 40 -8.00 2.05 -17.89
CA LEU A 40 -6.62 1.94 -17.42
C LEU A 40 -5.65 2.51 -18.46
N ARG A 41 -4.64 3.24 -17.97
CA ARG A 41 -3.59 3.80 -18.79
C ARG A 41 -2.25 3.27 -18.31
N HIS A 42 -1.44 2.77 -19.24
CA HIS A 42 -0.06 2.43 -18.97
C HIS A 42 0.76 3.70 -18.77
N GLU A 43 1.46 3.80 -17.65
CA GLU A 43 2.42 4.85 -17.33
C GLU A 43 3.83 4.30 -17.17
N ARG A 44 4.79 5.02 -17.74
CA ARG A 44 6.22 4.74 -17.60
C ARG A 44 6.89 5.87 -16.83
N TYR A 45 7.52 5.51 -15.72
CA TYR A 45 8.36 6.37 -14.91
C TYR A 45 9.83 5.94 -15.05
N LEU A 46 10.75 6.78 -14.58
CA LEU A 46 12.18 6.45 -14.57
C LEU A 46 12.51 5.19 -13.77
N TRP A 47 11.71 4.86 -12.75
CA TRP A 47 11.92 3.69 -11.89
C TRP A 47 11.14 2.45 -12.35
N GLY A 48 10.25 2.55 -13.34
CA GLY A 48 9.46 1.40 -13.79
C GLY A 48 8.12 1.76 -14.42
N GLN A 49 7.26 0.75 -14.55
CA GLN A 49 6.03 0.80 -15.32
C GLN A 49 4.84 0.27 -14.50
N VAL A 50 3.69 0.92 -14.64
CA VAL A 50 2.44 0.55 -13.94
C VAL A 50 1.22 0.92 -14.77
N PHE A 51 0.08 0.32 -14.45
CA PHE A 51 -1.22 0.86 -14.82
C PHE A 51 -1.69 1.89 -13.79
N VAL A 52 -2.29 2.96 -14.29
CA VAL A 52 -3.03 3.95 -13.49
C VAL A 52 -4.42 4.10 -14.07
N LEU A 53 -5.36 4.65 -13.31
CA LEU A 53 -6.66 5.02 -13.87
C LEU A 53 -6.46 6.05 -14.99
N SER A 54 -7.08 5.80 -16.14
CA SER A 54 -7.20 6.77 -17.23
C SER A 54 -8.16 7.90 -16.84
N ARG A 55 -8.33 8.90 -17.72
CA ARG A 55 -9.35 9.95 -17.51
C ARG A 55 -10.75 9.34 -17.40
N GLN A 56 -11.07 8.33 -18.21
CA GLN A 56 -12.36 7.63 -18.20
C GLN A 56 -12.53 6.83 -16.91
N GLY A 57 -11.52 6.05 -16.51
CA GLY A 57 -11.56 5.30 -15.25
C GLY A 57 -11.73 6.21 -14.03
N ARG A 58 -11.09 7.39 -14.03
CA ARG A 58 -11.24 8.36 -12.93
C ARG A 58 -12.63 8.95 -12.84
N LYS A 59 -13.34 9.18 -13.95
CA LYS A 59 -14.70 9.74 -13.93
C LYS A 59 -15.69 8.84 -13.16
N GLN A 60 -15.40 7.55 -13.06
CA GLN A 60 -16.21 6.61 -12.28
C GLN A 60 -16.09 6.83 -10.76
N PHE A 61 -14.97 7.39 -10.28
CA PHE A 61 -14.68 7.49 -8.85
C PHE A 61 -14.42 8.90 -8.33
N PHE A 62 -14.10 9.85 -9.20
CA PHE A 62 -13.65 11.19 -8.85
C PHE A 62 -14.36 12.26 -9.67
N ARG A 63 -14.72 13.36 -9.01
CA ARG A 63 -15.18 14.58 -9.68
C ARG A 63 -14.06 15.28 -10.47
N PHE A 64 -12.79 15.04 -10.12
CA PHE A 64 -11.61 15.58 -10.80
C PHE A 64 -10.93 14.51 -11.66
N ALA A 65 -11.14 14.55 -12.97
CA ALA A 65 -10.64 13.52 -13.89
C ALA A 65 -9.18 13.72 -14.35
N HIS A 66 -8.56 14.85 -14.02
CA HIS A 66 -7.26 15.27 -14.58
C HIS A 66 -6.03 14.86 -13.74
N TYR A 67 -6.21 14.10 -12.66
CA TYR A 67 -5.12 13.76 -11.75
C TYR A 67 -4.29 12.54 -12.19
N THR A 68 -3.12 12.75 -12.78
CA THR A 68 -2.11 11.68 -12.94
C THR A 68 -1.25 11.63 -11.67
N PRO A 69 -1.02 10.44 -11.06
CA PRO A 69 -0.16 10.37 -9.89
C PRO A 69 1.26 10.80 -10.23
N SER A 70 1.90 11.53 -9.31
CA SER A 70 3.31 11.87 -9.43
C SER A 70 4.17 10.60 -9.37
N SER A 71 5.39 10.66 -9.92
CA SER A 71 6.33 9.53 -9.93
C SER A 71 6.52 8.91 -8.54
N GLN A 72 6.68 9.75 -7.49
CA GLN A 72 6.82 9.28 -6.12
C GLN A 72 5.53 8.66 -5.57
N ALA A 73 4.36 9.23 -5.91
CA ALA A 73 3.07 8.70 -5.46
C ALA A 73 2.82 7.32 -6.06
N ALA A 74 3.10 7.15 -7.36
CA ALA A 74 3.00 5.88 -8.05
C ALA A 74 3.97 4.83 -7.48
N ARG A 75 5.21 5.22 -7.17
CA ARG A 75 6.19 4.31 -6.53
C ARG A 75 5.74 3.85 -5.15
N ASN A 76 5.24 4.77 -4.32
CA ASN A 76 4.71 4.41 -3.00
C ASN A 76 3.46 3.52 -3.09
N ALA A 77 2.60 3.75 -4.08
CA ALA A 77 1.42 2.94 -4.32
C ALA A 77 1.80 1.51 -4.76
N LEU A 78 2.78 1.38 -5.66
CA LEU A 78 3.29 0.06 -6.07
C LEU A 78 3.95 -0.67 -4.90
N PHE A 79 4.70 0.04 -4.07
CA PHE A 79 5.32 -0.54 -2.87
C PHE A 79 4.28 -1.04 -1.85
N ARG A 80 3.14 -0.35 -1.71
CA ARG A 80 2.01 -0.82 -0.89
C ARG A 80 1.32 -2.03 -1.51
N TYR A 81 1.21 -2.08 -2.83
CA TYR A 81 0.72 -3.26 -3.54
C TYR A 81 1.65 -4.46 -3.29
N ALA A 82 2.96 -4.27 -3.37
CA ALA A 82 3.94 -5.32 -3.07
C ALA A 82 3.78 -5.83 -1.63
N PHE A 83 3.64 -4.94 -0.64
CA PHE A 83 3.31 -5.35 0.72
C PHE A 83 2.00 -6.13 0.84
N TYR A 84 0.98 -5.77 0.06
CA TYR A 84 -0.27 -6.51 0.03
C TYR A 84 -0.04 -7.96 -0.42
N GLU A 85 0.70 -8.20 -1.50
CA GLU A 85 1.01 -9.56 -1.96
C GLU A 85 1.87 -10.34 -0.95
N VAL A 86 2.91 -9.69 -0.41
CA VAL A 86 3.84 -10.27 0.58
C VAL A 86 3.16 -10.63 1.90
N LEU A 87 2.20 -9.83 2.35
CA LEU A 87 1.44 -10.12 3.56
C LEU A 87 0.34 -11.15 3.27
N LYS A 88 -0.28 -11.11 2.09
CA LYS A 88 -1.26 -12.10 1.66
C LYS A 88 -0.67 -13.52 1.61
N SER A 89 0.56 -13.67 1.10
CA SER A 89 1.26 -14.98 1.11
C SER A 89 1.54 -15.50 2.51
N ARG A 90 1.60 -14.62 3.52
CA ARG A 90 1.74 -14.94 4.94
C ARG A 90 0.41 -15.10 5.68
N GLY A 91 -0.72 -15.16 4.97
CA GLY A 91 -2.04 -15.36 5.56
C GLY A 91 -2.69 -14.10 6.14
N TYR A 92 -2.12 -12.92 5.94
CA TYR A 92 -2.81 -11.67 6.27
C TYR A 92 -3.92 -11.41 5.27
N ARG A 93 -5.06 -10.90 5.75
CA ARG A 93 -6.19 -10.54 4.90
C ARG A 93 -6.37 -9.03 4.84
N LEU A 94 -6.23 -8.44 3.65
CA LEU A 94 -6.48 -7.02 3.44
C LEU A 94 -7.97 -6.72 3.65
N LYS A 95 -8.29 -5.87 4.63
CA LYS A 95 -9.66 -5.42 4.93
C LYS A 95 -10.01 -4.16 4.16
N GLY A 96 -9.04 -3.27 3.99
CA GLY A 96 -9.31 -1.94 3.47
C GLY A 96 -8.12 -1.00 3.62
N ARG A 97 -8.36 0.29 3.45
CA ARG A 97 -7.36 1.33 3.71
C ARG A 97 -7.99 2.59 4.27
N ILE A 98 -7.20 3.36 5.03
CA ILE A 98 -7.54 4.68 5.53
C ILE A 98 -6.51 5.65 4.99
N GLY A 99 -6.87 6.40 3.95
CA GLY A 99 -5.90 7.24 3.23
C GLY A 99 -4.78 6.40 2.62
N GLU A 100 -3.57 6.52 3.14
CA GLU A 100 -2.39 5.77 2.67
C GLU A 100 -2.04 4.53 3.52
N VAL A 101 -2.75 4.30 4.62
CA VAL A 101 -2.53 3.19 5.54
C VAL A 101 -3.40 2.01 5.14
N LEU A 102 -2.81 0.87 4.80
CA LEU A 102 -3.54 -0.37 4.55
C LEU A 102 -3.91 -1.02 5.89
N VAL A 103 -5.07 -1.67 5.95
CA VAL A 103 -5.55 -2.33 7.16
C VAL A 103 -5.71 -3.82 6.87
N PHE A 104 -4.95 -4.64 7.58
CA PHE A 104 -4.99 -6.10 7.46
C PHE A 104 -5.58 -6.73 8.72
N ALA A 105 -6.29 -7.84 8.58
CA ALA A 105 -6.46 -8.82 9.65
C ALA A 105 -5.23 -9.72 9.66
N ALA A 106 -4.60 -9.89 10.83
CA ALA A 106 -3.45 -10.76 10.99
C ALA A 106 -3.91 -12.22 11.24
N PRO A 107 -3.15 -13.23 10.79
CA PRO A 107 -3.50 -14.65 10.97
C PRO A 107 -3.57 -15.05 12.46
N GLU A 108 -2.74 -14.44 13.31
CA GLU A 108 -2.76 -14.61 14.77
C GLU A 108 -3.90 -13.87 15.48
N GLY A 109 -4.74 -13.16 14.72
CA GLY A 109 -5.80 -12.30 15.25
C GLY A 109 -5.37 -10.83 15.39
N GLY A 110 -6.37 -9.95 15.51
CA GLY A 110 -6.17 -8.50 15.58
C GLY A 110 -5.97 -7.85 14.20
N ASN A 111 -5.75 -6.54 14.21
CA ASN A 111 -5.57 -5.74 12.99
C ASN A 111 -4.17 -5.12 12.93
N VAL A 112 -3.60 -5.05 11.72
CA VAL A 112 -2.36 -4.34 11.43
C VAL A 112 -2.66 -3.15 10.52
N PHE A 113 -2.29 -1.96 10.97
CA PHE A 113 -2.40 -0.71 10.23
C PHE A 113 -1.04 -0.39 9.62
N LEU A 114 -0.86 -0.76 8.36
CA LEU A 114 0.38 -0.70 7.62
C LEU A 114 0.56 0.65 6.91
N ALA A 115 1.46 1.47 7.41
CA ALA A 115 2.00 2.65 6.75
C ALA A 115 3.30 2.31 6.02
N ALA A 116 3.21 1.93 4.75
CA ALA A 116 4.38 1.70 3.90
C ALA A 116 4.64 2.88 2.95
N LYS A 117 5.92 3.23 2.80
CA LYS A 117 6.41 4.26 1.88
C LYS A 117 7.81 3.90 1.40
N TRP A 118 8.06 4.08 0.10
CA TRP A 118 9.38 3.88 -0.49
C TRP A 118 10.41 4.83 0.14
N GLY A 119 11.54 4.29 0.58
CA GLY A 119 12.56 5.04 1.32
C GLY A 119 12.18 5.42 2.77
N GLY A 120 11.00 5.00 3.22
CA GLY A 120 10.52 5.14 4.59
C GLY A 120 9.97 6.52 4.97
N TYR A 121 9.34 6.57 6.14
CA TYR A 121 8.85 7.79 6.77
C TYR A 121 9.92 8.41 7.64
N THR A 122 10.06 9.73 7.62
CA THR A 122 10.81 10.46 8.65
C THR A 122 10.06 10.46 9.98
N PRO A 123 10.71 10.80 11.12
CA PRO A 123 10.03 10.92 12.40
C PRO A 123 8.85 11.90 12.42
N ALA A 124 8.89 12.96 11.61
CA ALA A 124 7.77 13.88 11.46
C ALA A 124 6.67 13.29 10.55
N GLY A 125 7.07 12.57 9.50
CA GLY A 125 6.16 11.88 8.59
C GLY A 125 5.33 10.83 9.30
N VAL A 126 5.98 9.92 10.03
CA VAL A 126 5.29 8.84 10.75
C VAL A 126 4.33 9.39 11.82
N ARG A 127 4.72 10.45 12.54
CA ARG A 127 3.84 11.12 13.51
C ARG A 127 2.56 11.65 12.87
N ARG A 128 2.68 12.25 11.68
CA ARG A 128 1.52 12.77 10.94
C ARG A 128 0.59 11.64 10.49
N VAL A 129 1.16 10.56 9.96
CA VAL A 129 0.38 9.40 9.51
C VAL A 129 -0.30 8.74 10.71
N PHE A 130 0.43 8.49 11.79
CA PHE A 130 -0.13 7.89 13.00
C PHE A 130 -1.26 8.75 13.58
N ALA A 131 -1.08 10.08 13.67
CA ALA A 131 -2.13 10.98 14.16
C ALA A 131 -3.43 10.92 13.34
N SER A 132 -3.36 10.53 12.06
CA SER A 132 -4.56 10.35 11.23
C SER A 132 -5.31 9.04 11.45
N VAL A 133 -4.66 8.02 12.02
CA VAL A 133 -5.25 6.68 12.16
C VAL A 133 -5.30 6.17 13.60
N SER A 134 -4.67 6.87 14.56
CA SER A 134 -4.49 6.41 15.93
C SER A 134 -5.79 6.03 16.62
N SER A 135 -6.87 6.81 16.43
CA SER A 135 -8.19 6.47 17.00
C SER A 135 -8.68 5.09 16.54
N TYR A 136 -8.49 4.75 15.26
CA TYR A 136 -8.86 3.45 14.70
C TYR A 136 -7.97 2.33 15.21
N VAL A 137 -6.66 2.60 15.35
CA VAL A 137 -5.69 1.64 15.89
C VAL A 137 -6.10 1.24 17.31
N TYR A 138 -6.37 2.22 18.17
CA TYR A 138 -6.77 1.96 19.55
C TYR A 138 -8.15 1.30 19.66
N GLN A 139 -9.15 1.77 18.91
CA GLN A 139 -10.50 1.18 18.92
C GLN A 139 -10.50 -0.28 18.45
N ALA A 140 -9.65 -0.61 17.48
CA ALA A 140 -9.57 -1.94 16.91
C ALA A 140 -8.61 -2.88 17.66
N GLY A 141 -7.97 -2.42 18.75
CA GLY A 141 -6.91 -3.15 19.45
C GLY A 141 -5.77 -3.57 18.53
N GLY A 142 -5.45 -2.75 17.53
CA GLY A 142 -4.50 -3.09 16.47
C GLY A 142 -3.08 -2.60 16.71
N ARG A 143 -2.17 -3.04 15.84
CA ARG A 143 -0.79 -2.56 15.76
C ARG A 143 -0.63 -1.57 14.60
N PHE A 144 0.17 -0.53 14.78
CA PHE A 144 0.54 0.40 13.73
C PHE A 144 1.95 0.10 13.23
N TRP A 145 2.05 -0.45 12.03
CA TRP A 145 3.29 -0.80 11.39
C TRP A 145 3.74 0.32 10.44
N PHE A 146 5.03 0.68 10.48
CA PHE A 146 5.56 1.66 9.54
C PHE A 146 6.95 1.31 9.01
N THR A 147 7.25 1.76 7.79
CA THR A 147 8.61 1.68 7.24
C THR A 147 9.43 2.89 7.70
N PRO A 148 10.49 2.72 8.51
CA PRO A 148 11.35 3.82 8.94
C PRO A 148 12.29 4.27 7.81
N ALA A 149 12.51 5.58 7.67
CA ALA A 149 13.59 6.06 6.82
C ALA A 149 14.97 5.69 7.41
N LYS A 150 15.87 5.16 6.57
CA LYS A 150 17.23 4.73 6.94
C LYS A 150 18.01 5.86 7.64
N GLY A 151 18.81 5.51 8.65
CA GLY A 151 19.66 6.46 9.40
C GLY A 151 18.91 7.42 10.35
N ARG A 152 17.61 7.21 10.60
CA ARG A 152 16.82 8.06 11.50
C ARG A 152 16.47 7.33 12.79
N ARG A 153 16.29 8.09 13.88
CA ARG A 153 15.94 7.58 15.21
C ARG A 153 14.46 7.77 15.51
N TYR A 154 13.80 6.72 15.98
CA TYR A 154 12.35 6.70 16.28
C TYR A 154 12.02 6.42 17.76
N GLY A 155 13.04 6.26 18.63
CA GLY A 155 12.84 5.86 20.03
C GLY A 155 11.83 6.72 20.80
N LYS A 156 11.84 8.05 20.62
CA LYS A 156 10.86 8.95 21.27
C LYS A 156 9.43 8.69 20.78
N PHE A 157 9.25 8.39 19.49
CA PHE A 157 7.94 8.09 18.91
C PHE A 157 7.42 6.74 19.42
N LEU A 158 8.25 5.70 19.37
CA LEU A 158 7.90 4.35 19.84
C LEU A 158 7.58 4.33 21.34
N LYS A 159 8.40 5.03 22.17
CA LYS A 159 8.14 5.15 23.62
C LYS A 159 6.80 5.82 23.92
N ALA A 160 6.40 6.82 23.13
CA ALA A 160 5.13 7.51 23.31
C ALA A 160 3.93 6.75 22.75
N ASN A 161 4.15 5.77 21.86
CA ASN A 161 3.10 5.06 21.14
C ASN A 161 3.42 3.56 21.12
N PRO A 162 3.10 2.81 22.20
CA PRO A 162 3.50 1.41 22.34
C PRO A 162 2.82 0.47 21.33
N VAL A 163 1.72 0.91 20.71
CA VAL A 163 1.05 0.17 19.61
C VAL A 163 1.77 0.33 18.27
N ALA A 164 2.76 1.22 18.18
CA ALA A 164 3.51 1.46 16.96
C ALA A 164 4.78 0.60 16.92
N GLU A 165 5.00 -0.05 15.79
CA GLU A 165 6.12 -0.96 15.56
C GLU A 165 6.76 -0.67 14.20
N VAL A 166 8.07 -0.90 14.13
CA VAL A 166 8.79 -0.93 12.86
C VAL A 166 8.47 -2.25 12.17
N ILE A 167 8.16 -2.21 10.87
CA ILE A 167 7.95 -3.43 10.08
C ILE A 167 9.25 -4.26 10.11
N PRO A 168 9.17 -5.59 10.34
CA PRO A 168 10.34 -6.48 10.27
C PRO A 168 11.12 -6.30 8.96
N VAL A 169 12.45 -6.31 9.06
CA VAL A 169 13.35 -5.98 7.93
C VAL A 169 13.12 -6.93 6.76
N GLU A 170 12.88 -8.19 7.04
CA GLU A 170 12.67 -9.24 6.06
C GLU A 170 11.43 -8.98 5.21
N LEU A 171 10.35 -8.46 5.83
CA LEU A 171 9.14 -8.07 5.10
C LEU A 171 9.38 -6.83 4.22
N VAL A 172 10.20 -5.89 4.70
CA VAL A 172 10.55 -4.70 3.94
C VAL A 172 11.37 -5.07 2.71
N GLU A 173 12.42 -5.88 2.88
CA GLU A 173 13.30 -6.31 1.79
C GLU A 173 12.54 -7.14 0.74
N GLU A 174 11.67 -8.04 1.17
CA GLU A 174 10.84 -8.82 0.24
C GLU A 174 9.85 -7.93 -0.52
N ALA A 175 9.20 -6.98 0.17
CA ALA A 175 8.31 -6.02 -0.50
C ALA A 175 9.07 -5.05 -1.43
N GLU A 176 10.31 -4.67 -1.09
CA GLU A 176 11.18 -3.86 -1.96
C GLU A 176 11.54 -4.65 -3.22
N GLY A 177 12.03 -5.87 -3.07
CA GLY A 177 12.37 -6.76 -4.19
C GLY A 177 11.17 -7.07 -5.09
N LEU A 178 10.01 -7.39 -4.49
CA LEU A 178 8.79 -7.59 -5.26
C LEU A 178 8.36 -6.30 -5.96
N SER A 179 8.39 -5.15 -5.28
CA SER A 179 8.03 -3.87 -5.90
C SER A 179 8.91 -3.55 -7.11
N GLU A 180 10.19 -3.92 -7.07
CA GLU A 180 11.11 -3.74 -8.20
C GLU A 180 10.80 -4.70 -9.36
N ALA A 181 10.49 -5.97 -9.07
CA ALA A 181 10.02 -6.93 -10.08
C ALA A 181 8.73 -6.46 -10.77
N LEU A 182 7.74 -6.07 -9.97
CA LEU A 182 6.48 -5.53 -10.47
C LEU A 182 6.68 -4.27 -11.33
N ALA A 183 7.65 -3.42 -10.97
CA ALA A 183 8.00 -2.21 -11.71
C ALA A 183 8.62 -2.52 -13.09
N ARG A 184 9.22 -3.71 -13.27
CA ARG A 184 9.69 -4.21 -14.56
C ARG A 184 8.58 -4.91 -15.37
N GLY A 185 7.38 -5.01 -14.82
CA GLY A 185 6.24 -5.70 -15.43
C GLY A 185 6.24 -7.21 -15.20
N GLU A 186 7.11 -7.72 -14.33
CA GLU A 186 7.17 -9.13 -14.00
C GLU A 186 5.94 -9.54 -13.17
N ALA A 187 5.40 -10.72 -13.45
CA ALA A 187 4.44 -11.34 -12.55
C ALA A 187 5.18 -11.83 -11.29
N PRO A 188 4.56 -11.82 -10.10
CA PRO A 188 5.13 -12.47 -8.94
C PRO A 188 5.36 -13.93 -9.31
N SER A 189 6.61 -14.38 -9.32
CA SER A 189 6.86 -15.80 -9.17
C SER A 189 6.31 -16.15 -7.79
N LEU A 190 5.25 -16.96 -7.74
CA LEU A 190 4.89 -17.66 -6.52
C LEU A 190 6.08 -18.59 -6.22
N VAL A 191 7.11 -18.04 -5.57
CA VAL A 191 8.10 -18.86 -4.87
C VAL A 191 7.32 -19.42 -3.69
N VAL A 192 6.61 -20.51 -3.95
CA VAL A 192 6.27 -21.49 -2.92
C VAL A 192 7.62 -21.85 -2.32
N GLN A 193 7.94 -21.29 -1.16
CA GLN A 193 8.94 -21.89 -0.30
C GLN A 193 8.37 -23.25 0.09
N GLU A 194 8.65 -24.26 -0.73
CA GLU A 194 8.71 -25.65 -0.26
C GLU A 194 9.91 -25.72 0.69
N THR A 195 9.71 -25.24 1.91
CA THR A 195 10.60 -25.56 3.01
C THR A 195 10.22 -26.96 3.48
N ARG A 196 11.02 -27.94 3.05
CA ARG A 196 11.20 -29.20 3.78
C ARG A 196 11.87 -28.92 5.12
#